data_AF-A0A949TF08-F1
#
_entry.id   AF-A0A949TF08-F1
#
_cell.length_a   1.000
_cell.length_b   1.000
_cell.length_c   1.000
_cell.angle_alpha   90.00
_cell.angle_beta   90.00
_cell.angle_gamma   90.00
#
_symmetry.space_group_name_H-M   'P 1'
#
loop_
_entity.id
_entity.type
_entity.pdbx_description
1 polymer ?
#
loop_
_entity_poly.entity_id
_entity_poly.type
_entity_poly.pdbx_seq_one_letter_code
_entity_poly.pdbx_strand_id
1 'polypeptide(L)'
;MKIVAFFDRVNNLDFEIVAKKVMFKHGWTIERTQVAINRYKLFLYLKSVYPATGLVPTPEIDTVWHAHMEVNLIQYIKDCYYLFGYILNHCSAIYDEQNRASSLIHQRAFSTTQALFEEFFGFNILDNISLHAAACADIPIDTNPAGCADLPIIPSTILGNW
;
A
#
# COMPACT_ATOMS: atom_id res chain seq x y z
N MET A 1 -7.19 11.66 12.67
CA MET A 1 -7.08 12.61 11.55
C MET A 1 -8.43 12.73 10.85
N LYS A 2 -8.86 13.93 10.42
CA LYS A 2 -10.12 14.07 9.67
C LYS A 2 -9.94 13.54 8.24
N ILE A 3 -10.90 12.76 7.74
CA ILE A 3 -10.86 12.12 6.41
C ILE A 3 -10.58 13.10 5.27
N VAL A 4 -11.21 14.29 5.30
CA VAL A 4 -11.00 15.35 4.30
C VAL A 4 -9.54 15.81 4.26
N ALA A 5 -8.96 16.14 5.41
CA ALA A 5 -7.59 16.61 5.50
C ALA A 5 -6.55 15.56 5.07
N PHE A 6 -6.89 14.26 5.13
CA PHE A 6 -6.02 13.23 4.57
C PHE A 6 -6.10 13.18 3.05
N PHE A 7 -7.31 13.20 2.49
CA PHE A 7 -7.47 13.18 1.04
C PHE A 7 -6.93 14.44 0.36
N ASP A 8 -6.97 15.61 1.02
CA ASP A 8 -6.29 16.80 0.52
C ASP A 8 -4.79 16.57 0.35
N ARG A 9 -4.15 15.92 1.34
CA ARG A 9 -2.74 15.54 1.26
C ARG A 9 -2.48 14.50 0.18
N VAL A 10 -3.25 13.41 0.17
CA VAL A 10 -3.09 12.34 -0.83
C VAL A 10 -3.30 12.83 -2.26
N ASN A 11 -4.20 13.79 -2.47
CA ASN A 11 -4.46 14.35 -3.79
C ASN A 11 -3.37 15.33 -4.26
N ASN A 12 -2.50 15.80 -3.37
CA ASN A 12 -1.31 16.59 -3.75
C ASN A 12 -0.12 15.73 -4.19
N LEU A 13 -0.19 14.40 -4.03
CA LEU A 13 0.85 13.50 -4.55
C LEU A 13 0.70 13.37 -6.07
N ASP A 14 1.82 13.28 -6.78
CA ASP A 14 1.86 13.10 -8.22
C ASP A 14 1.79 11.62 -8.61
N PHE A 15 0.62 11.19 -9.08
CA PHE A 15 0.40 9.84 -9.60
C PHE A 15 0.55 9.72 -11.12
N GLU A 16 0.96 10.77 -11.84
CA GLU A 16 1.02 10.75 -13.30
C GLU A 16 2.07 9.74 -13.81
N ILE A 17 3.26 9.74 -13.19
CA ILE A 17 4.32 8.79 -13.55
C ILE A 17 3.95 7.36 -13.14
N VAL A 18 3.25 7.20 -12.02
CA VAL A 18 2.71 5.91 -11.55
C VAL A 18 1.72 5.36 -12.57
N ALA A 19 0.75 6.19 -13.01
CA ALA A 19 -0.22 5.83 -14.02
C ALA A 19 0.45 5.40 -15.33
N LYS A 20 1.39 6.21 -15.84
CA LYS A 20 2.16 5.90 -17.06
C LYS A 20 2.90 4.57 -16.93
N LYS A 21 3.54 4.31 -15.79
CA LYS A 21 4.26 3.06 -15.52
C LYS A 21 3.33 1.86 -15.55
N VAL A 22 2.19 1.94 -14.85
CA VAL A 22 1.20 0.85 -14.77
C VAL A 22 0.59 0.56 -16.15
N MET A 23 0.16 1.61 -16.87
CA MET A 23 -0.38 1.48 -18.22
C MET A 23 0.63 0.83 -19.19
N PHE A 24 1.89 1.27 -19.16
CA PHE A 24 2.94 0.72 -20.01
C PHE A 24 3.29 -0.74 -19.66
N LYS A 25 3.48 -1.05 -18.37
CA LYS A 25 3.93 -2.38 -17.90
C LYS A 25 2.83 -3.44 -18.03
N HIS A 26 1.57 -3.07 -17.82
CA HIS A 26 0.45 -4.02 -17.74
C HIS A 26 -0.61 -3.86 -18.84
N GLY A 27 -0.46 -2.89 -19.75
CA GLY A 27 -1.41 -2.63 -20.83
C GLY A 27 -2.78 -2.16 -20.34
N TRP A 28 -2.86 -1.52 -19.17
CA TRP A 28 -4.13 -1.05 -18.62
C TRP A 28 -4.67 0.16 -19.38
N THR A 29 -6.00 0.25 -19.48
CA THR A 29 -6.66 1.47 -19.99
C THR A 29 -6.53 2.60 -18.99
N ILE A 30 -6.82 3.83 -19.43
CA ILE A 30 -6.83 5.02 -18.59
C ILE A 30 -7.87 4.86 -17.47
N GLU A 31 -9.06 4.37 -17.79
CA GLU A 31 -10.18 4.20 -16.86
C GLU A 31 -9.82 3.19 -15.77
N ARG A 32 -9.28 2.03 -16.16
CA ARG A 32 -8.83 1.01 -15.20
C ARG A 32 -7.75 1.54 -14.27
N THR A 33 -6.78 2.26 -14.83
CA THR A 33 -5.67 2.84 -14.06
C THR A 33 -6.17 3.88 -13.06
N GLN A 34 -7.11 4.74 -13.46
CA GLN A 34 -7.70 5.74 -12.59
C GLN A 34 -8.49 5.10 -11.43
N VAL A 35 -9.28 4.05 -11.72
CA VAL A 35 -10.01 3.31 -10.69
C VAL A 35 -9.05 2.66 -9.70
N ALA A 36 -7.98 2.01 -10.17
CA ALA A 36 -6.98 1.37 -9.32
C ALA A 36 -6.22 2.40 -8.45
N ILE A 37 -5.83 3.55 -9.01
CA ILE A 37 -5.20 4.63 -8.24
C ILE A 37 -6.16 5.17 -7.17
N ASN A 38 -7.43 5.39 -7.50
CA ASN A 38 -8.41 5.85 -6.51
C ASN A 38 -8.55 4.83 -5.38
N ARG A 39 -8.62 3.53 -5.68
CA ARG A 39 -8.65 2.47 -4.66
C ARG A 39 -7.38 2.42 -3.82
N TYR A 40 -6.21 2.66 -4.41
CA TYR A 40 -4.96 2.78 -3.67
C TYR A 40 -4.98 3.97 -2.70
N LYS A 41 -5.51 5.12 -3.10
CA LYS A 41 -5.70 6.27 -2.19
C LYS A 41 -6.60 5.93 -0.99
N LEU A 42 -7.67 5.18 -1.22
CA LEU A 42 -8.55 4.69 -0.15
C LEU A 42 -7.81 3.71 0.79
N PHE A 43 -6.99 2.83 0.22
CA PHE A 43 -6.15 1.91 1.00
C PHE A 43 -5.13 2.66 1.87
N LEU A 44 -4.47 3.69 1.35
CA LEU A 44 -3.58 4.56 2.12
C LEU A 44 -4.31 5.23 3.29
N TYR A 45 -5.58 5.63 3.10
CA TYR A 45 -6.38 6.18 4.19
C TYR A 45 -6.60 5.14 5.30
N LEU A 46 -6.99 3.91 4.96
CA LEU A 46 -7.14 2.85 5.96
C LEU A 46 -5.83 2.60 6.71
N LYS A 47 -4.68 2.59 6.02
CA LYS A 47 -3.37 2.49 6.68
C LYS A 47 -3.06 3.66 7.61
N SER A 48 -3.55 4.86 7.31
CA SER A 48 -3.41 6.02 8.19
C SER A 48 -4.25 5.93 9.47
N VAL A 49 -5.41 5.27 9.40
CA VAL A 49 -6.33 5.09 10.53
C VAL A 49 -5.95 3.86 11.36
N TYR A 50 -5.48 2.80 10.70
CA TYR A 50 -5.12 1.51 11.29
C TYR A 50 -3.64 1.16 11.03
N PRO A 51 -2.68 1.93 11.58
CA PRO A 51 -1.26 1.73 11.30
C PRO A 51 -0.73 0.38 11.80
N ALA A 52 -1.26 -0.12 12.93
CA ALA A 52 -0.87 -1.40 13.54
C ALA A 52 -1.59 -2.62 12.96
N THR A 53 -2.60 -2.42 12.11
CA THR A 53 -3.36 -3.53 11.52
C THR A 53 -2.71 -3.96 10.21
N GLY A 54 -2.42 -5.26 10.08
CA GLY A 54 -2.00 -5.86 8.83
C GLY A 54 -3.16 -5.83 7.83
N LEU A 55 -3.04 -4.99 6.80
CA LEU A 55 -4.01 -4.92 5.70
C LEU A 55 -3.37 -5.49 4.45
N VAL A 56 -4.14 -6.29 3.71
CA VAL A 56 -3.76 -6.89 2.44
C VAL A 56 -4.51 -6.16 1.32
N PRO A 57 -3.83 -5.56 0.33
CA PRO A 57 -4.46 -4.92 -0.82
C PRO A 57 -5.07 -5.95 -1.81
N THR A 58 -5.86 -5.46 -2.77
CA THR A 58 -6.20 -6.23 -3.98
C THR A 58 -5.03 -6.22 -4.96
N PRO A 59 -4.96 -7.14 -5.93
CA PRO A 59 -3.89 -7.17 -6.94
C PRO A 59 -3.73 -5.85 -7.70
N GLU A 60 -4.82 -5.13 -7.93
CA GLU A 60 -4.78 -3.84 -8.62
C GLU A 60 -4.16 -2.74 -7.75
N ILE A 61 -4.54 -2.69 -6.48
CA ILE A 61 -3.97 -1.76 -5.50
C ILE A 61 -2.48 -2.07 -5.29
N ASP A 62 -2.14 -3.35 -5.17
CA ASP A 62 -0.77 -3.83 -5.02
C ASP A 62 0.10 -3.43 -6.21
N THR A 63 -0.41 -3.59 -7.45
CA THR A 63 0.28 -3.17 -8.68
C THR A 63 0.56 -1.66 -8.69
N VAL A 64 -0.43 -0.84 -8.32
CA VAL A 64 -0.26 0.62 -8.24
C VAL A 64 0.76 0.98 -7.16
N TRP A 65 0.73 0.28 -6.03
CA TRP A 65 1.65 0.52 -4.94
C TRP A 65 3.09 0.16 -5.32
N HIS A 66 3.32 -1.01 -5.92
CA HIS A 66 4.63 -1.35 -6.47
C HIS A 66 5.12 -0.30 -7.45
N ALA A 67 4.27 0.17 -8.36
CA ALA A 67 4.63 1.24 -9.27
C ALA A 67 5.00 2.53 -8.53
N HIS A 68 4.26 2.93 -7.48
CA HIS A 68 4.56 4.11 -6.67
C HIS A 68 5.95 4.03 -6.01
N MET A 69 6.35 2.85 -5.51
CA MET A 69 7.68 2.60 -4.96
C MET A 69 8.78 2.52 -6.04
N GLU A 70 8.50 1.83 -7.15
CA GLU A 70 9.46 1.53 -8.21
C GLU A 70 9.84 2.77 -9.05
N VAL A 71 8.90 3.70 -9.28
CA VAL A 71 9.14 4.85 -10.20
C VAL A 71 10.12 5.86 -9.63
N ASN A 72 10.06 6.13 -8.33
CA ASN A 72 10.96 7.05 -7.64
C ASN A 72 10.94 6.79 -6.13
N LEU A 73 11.87 5.97 -5.65
CA LEU A 73 11.97 5.60 -4.24
C LEU A 73 12.10 6.81 -3.31
N ILE A 74 12.84 7.85 -3.72
CA ILE A 74 13.03 9.05 -2.90
C ILE A 74 11.72 9.83 -2.76
N GLN A 75 10.94 9.94 -3.83
CA GLN A 75 9.63 10.58 -3.77
C GLN A 75 8.66 9.76 -2.93
N TYR A 76 8.64 8.43 -3.11
CA TYR A 76 7.82 7.53 -2.29
C TYR A 76 8.10 7.69 -0.79
N ILE A 77 9.39 7.78 -0.39
CA ILE A 77 9.77 8.02 1.01
C ILE A 77 9.22 9.36 1.50
N LYS A 78 9.37 10.45 0.72
CA LYS A 78 8.83 11.77 1.07
C LYS A 78 7.32 11.74 1.24
N ASP A 79 6.63 11.07 0.32
CA ASP A 79 5.17 10.92 0.34
C ASP A 79 4.71 10.13 1.57
N CYS A 80 5.41 9.06 1.93
CA CYS A 80 5.15 8.31 3.15
C CYS A 80 5.32 9.16 4.41
N TYR A 81 6.41 9.92 4.52
CA TYR A 81 6.60 10.85 5.65
C TYR A 81 5.54 11.95 5.69
N TYR A 82 5.13 12.47 4.54
CA TYR A 82 4.09 13.49 4.44
C TYR A 82 2.70 12.97 4.86
N LEU A 83 2.40 11.72 4.53
CA LEU A 83 1.11 11.10 4.85
C LEU A 83 1.05 10.54 6.26
N PHE A 84 2.09 9.81 6.68
CA PHE A 84 2.10 8.95 7.87
C PHE A 84 3.14 9.35 8.92
N GLY A 85 4.19 10.07 8.54
CA GLY A 85 5.35 10.35 9.40
C GLY A 85 6.34 9.19 9.52
N TYR A 86 6.15 8.11 8.76
CA TYR A 86 7.04 6.95 8.67
C TYR A 86 6.95 6.33 7.28
N ILE A 87 7.91 5.46 6.92
CA ILE A 87 7.89 4.74 5.65
C ILE A 87 6.90 3.58 5.75
N LEU A 88 5.88 3.58 4.89
CA LEU A 88 4.98 2.44 4.77
C LEU A 88 5.72 1.31 4.05
N ASN A 89 6.09 0.26 4.77
CA ASN A 89 6.88 -0.83 4.22
C ASN A 89 5.98 -1.86 3.54
N HIS A 90 6.23 -2.10 2.25
CA HIS A 90 5.54 -3.13 1.48
C HIS A 90 6.24 -4.46 1.70
N CYS A 91 5.57 -5.44 2.30
CA CYS A 91 6.16 -6.75 2.57
C CYS A 91 5.42 -7.87 1.84
N SER A 92 6.15 -8.72 1.13
CA SER A 92 5.57 -9.92 0.50
C SER A 92 5.50 -11.12 1.45
N ALA A 93 6.01 -11.01 2.69
CA ALA A 93 6.47 -12.17 3.46
C ALA A 93 5.39 -12.95 4.23
N ILE A 94 4.09 -12.73 3.98
CA ILE A 94 3.02 -13.48 4.66
C ILE A 94 2.40 -14.58 3.76
N TYR A 95 2.68 -14.60 2.46
CA TYR A 95 2.13 -15.63 1.60
C TYR A 95 3.15 -16.74 1.29
N ASP A 96 3.14 -17.76 2.14
CA ASP A 96 3.64 -19.09 1.80
C ASP A 96 2.43 -20.01 1.67
N GLU A 97 2.06 -20.37 0.44
CA GLU A 97 0.95 -21.30 0.16
C GLU A 97 1.12 -22.65 0.88
N GLN A 98 2.37 -23.07 1.09
CA GLN A 98 2.69 -24.34 1.73
C GLN A 98 2.63 -24.24 3.26
N ASN A 99 2.63 -23.02 3.81
CA ASN A 99 2.42 -22.77 5.23
C ASN A 99 0.97 -22.36 5.53
N ARG A 100 0.20 -23.33 6.01
CA ARG A 100 -1.21 -23.15 6.40
C ARG A 100 -1.43 -22.01 7.40
N ALA A 101 -0.52 -21.79 8.34
CA ALA A 101 -0.68 -20.73 9.34
C ALA A 101 -0.55 -19.34 8.71
N SER A 102 0.47 -19.15 7.85
CA SER A 102 0.69 -17.90 7.12
C SER A 102 -0.47 -17.59 6.16
N SER A 103 -0.96 -18.60 5.43
CA SER A 103 -2.14 -18.48 4.55
C SER A 103 -3.40 -18.04 5.31
N LEU A 104 -3.66 -18.59 6.51
CA LEU A 104 -4.80 -18.18 7.34
C LEU A 104 -4.67 -16.75 7.87
N ILE A 105 -3.46 -16.32 8.26
CA ILE A 105 -3.20 -14.93 8.67
C ILE A 105 -3.48 -13.98 7.50
N HIS A 106 -2.95 -14.31 6.32
CA HIS A 106 -3.17 -13.55 5.10
C HIS A 106 -4.66 -13.42 4.75
N GLN A 107 -5.40 -14.54 4.78
CA GLN A 107 -6.84 -14.55 4.50
C GLN A 107 -7.64 -13.70 5.49
N ARG A 108 -7.28 -13.74 6.79
CA ARG A 108 -7.91 -12.91 7.82
C ARG A 108 -7.60 -11.43 7.62
N ALA A 109 -6.36 -11.09 7.30
CA ALA A 109 -5.95 -9.72 6.99
C ALA A 109 -6.70 -9.18 5.76
N PHE A 110 -6.83 -9.97 4.70
CA PHE A 110 -7.62 -9.59 3.53
C PHE A 110 -9.12 -9.45 3.83
N SER A 111 -9.68 -10.33 4.66
CA SER A 111 -11.06 -10.22 5.13
C SER A 111 -11.27 -8.94 5.95
N THR A 112 -10.27 -8.55 6.75
CA THR A 112 -10.26 -7.30 7.50
C THR A 112 -10.21 -6.09 6.57
N THR A 113 -9.35 -6.11 5.53
CA THR A 113 -9.33 -5.04 4.51
C THR A 113 -10.71 -4.85 3.87
N GLN A 114 -11.37 -5.94 3.47
CA GLN A 114 -12.69 -5.89 2.84
C GLN A 114 -13.73 -5.26 3.77
N ALA A 115 -13.80 -5.72 5.01
CA ALA A 115 -14.74 -5.20 6.00
C ALA A 115 -14.53 -3.69 6.26
N LEU A 116 -13.27 -3.25 6.36
CA LEU A 116 -12.95 -1.84 6.55
C LEU A 116 -13.29 -0.99 5.32
N PHE A 117 -13.13 -1.52 4.11
CA PHE A 117 -13.55 -0.81 2.89
C PHE A 117 -15.07 -0.60 2.86
N GLU A 118 -15.84 -1.64 3.19
CA GLU A 118 -17.30 -1.55 3.28
C GLU A 118 -17.72 -0.58 4.38
N GLU A 119 -17.10 -0.65 5.56
CA GLU A 119 -17.43 0.22 6.70
C GLU A 119 -17.15 1.70 6.41
N PHE A 120 -15.99 2.03 5.82
CA PHE A 120 -15.59 3.43 5.61
C PHE A 120 -16.12 4.04 4.31
N PHE A 121 -16.33 3.24 3.27
CA PHE A 121 -16.64 3.74 1.93
C PHE A 121 -17.96 3.23 1.35
N GLY A 122 -18.62 2.26 2.01
CA GLY A 122 -19.95 1.78 1.63
C GLY A 122 -19.98 0.88 0.39
N PHE A 123 -18.84 0.31 -0.03
CA PHE A 123 -18.78 -0.64 -1.14
C PHE A 123 -17.71 -1.72 -0.90
N ASN A 124 -17.85 -2.87 -1.56
CA ASN A 124 -16.88 -3.96 -1.44
C ASN A 124 -15.69 -3.68 -2.36
N ILE A 125 -14.47 -3.82 -1.84
CA ILE A 125 -13.22 -3.58 -2.59
C ILE A 125 -13.08 -4.47 -3.84
N LEU A 126 -13.81 -5.59 -3.91
CA LEU A 126 -13.87 -6.53 -5.03
C LEU A 126 -14.94 -6.19 -6.07
N ASP A 127 -15.83 -5.23 -5.81
CA ASP A 127 -16.87 -4.84 -6.76
C ASP A 127 -16.19 -4.38 -8.06
N ASN A 128 -16.50 -5.04 -9.18
CA ASN A 128 -15.89 -4.84 -10.50
C ASN A 128 -14.43 -5.33 -10.68
N ILE A 129 -13.95 -6.34 -9.91
CA ILE A 129 -12.63 -6.98 -10.11
C ILE A 129 -12.77 -8.51 -10.20
N SER A 130 -11.94 -9.17 -11.03
CA SER A 130 -11.76 -10.64 -11.02
C SER A 130 -11.15 -11.13 -9.69
N LEU A 131 -12.01 -11.50 -8.75
CA LEU A 131 -11.87 -12.41 -7.59
C LEU A 131 -10.47 -12.93 -7.18
N HIS A 132 -9.48 -12.11 -6.81
CA HIS A 132 -8.27 -12.60 -6.09
C HIS A 132 -7.72 -11.54 -5.13
N ALA A 133 -7.16 -11.96 -3.98
CA ALA A 133 -6.36 -11.14 -3.07
C ALA A 133 -4.93 -10.99 -3.63
N ALA A 134 -4.23 -9.87 -3.35
CA ALA A 134 -2.80 -9.78 -3.65
C ALA A 134 -2.00 -10.71 -2.72
N ALA A 135 -0.80 -11.13 -3.10
CA ALA A 135 0.06 -11.97 -2.27
C ALA A 135 0.79 -11.21 -1.14
N CYS A 136 0.61 -9.89 -1.05
CA CYS A 136 1.44 -9.01 -0.22
C CYS A 136 0.65 -8.41 0.96
N ALA A 137 1.33 -8.13 2.08
CA ALA A 137 0.73 -7.62 3.31
C ALA A 137 1.67 -6.64 4.05
N ASP A 138 1.12 -5.61 4.69
CA ASP A 138 1.91 -4.73 5.55
C ASP A 138 2.20 -5.37 6.91
N ILE A 139 3.48 -5.41 7.31
CA ILE A 139 3.90 -5.94 8.62
C ILE A 139 4.05 -4.78 9.63
N PRO A 140 3.52 -4.91 10.87
CA PRO A 140 3.86 -4.02 11.97
C PRO A 140 5.32 -4.17 12.40
N ILE A 141 5.99 -3.06 12.74
CA ILE A 141 7.43 -2.97 13.07
C ILE A 141 7.90 -3.94 14.19
N ASP A 142 7.00 -4.55 14.96
CA ASP A 142 7.31 -5.31 16.19
C ASP A 142 7.34 -6.85 16.04
N THR A 143 7.25 -7.40 14.82
CA THR A 143 7.36 -8.87 14.65
C THR A 143 8.31 -9.25 13.51
N ASN A 144 9.57 -9.52 13.85
CA ASN A 144 10.60 -10.16 13.00
C ASN A 144 11.02 -11.47 13.71
N PRO A 145 11.51 -12.57 13.05
CA PRO A 145 12.18 -12.56 11.76
C PRO A 145 12.10 -13.78 10.83
N ALA A 146 12.16 -13.54 9.51
CA ALA A 146 12.93 -14.34 8.52
C ALA A 146 12.64 -13.82 7.09
N GLY A 147 13.07 -12.59 6.82
CA GLY A 147 12.94 -11.93 5.51
C GLY A 147 13.26 -10.44 5.60
N CYS A 148 13.05 -9.86 6.79
CA CYS A 148 13.40 -8.48 7.11
C CYS A 148 14.77 -8.46 7.82
N ALA A 149 15.86 -8.52 7.07
CA ALA A 149 17.16 -8.11 7.58
C ALA A 149 17.39 -6.66 7.15
N ASP A 150 17.18 -5.75 8.11
CA ASP A 150 18.01 -4.58 8.40
C ASP A 150 18.61 -3.82 7.20
N LEU A 151 18.04 -2.64 6.91
CA LEU A 151 18.89 -1.48 6.71
C LEU A 151 18.72 -0.57 7.92
N PRO A 152 19.76 -0.43 8.78
CA PRO A 152 19.71 0.54 9.85
C PRO A 152 19.80 1.92 9.20
N ILE A 153 18.68 2.66 9.13
CA ILE A 153 18.77 4.11 8.91
C ILE A 153 19.14 4.73 10.25
N ILE A 154 20.45 4.82 10.52
CA ILE A 154 20.97 5.70 11.56
C ILE A 154 20.80 7.14 11.05
N PRO A 155 20.02 8.01 11.72
CA PRO A 155 19.83 9.38 11.26
C PRO A 155 20.97 10.26 11.75
N SER A 156 22.08 10.33 11.00
CA SER A 156 23.07 11.41 11.19
C SER A 156 24.09 11.55 10.05
N THR A 157 23.70 11.65 8.77
CA THR A 157 24.64 12.19 7.75
C THR A 157 24.08 12.74 6.43
N ILE A 158 22.76 12.94 6.25
CA ILE A 158 22.26 13.63 5.04
C ILE A 158 21.72 15.02 5.39
N LEU A 159 22.58 15.82 6.00
CA LEU A 159 22.63 17.27 5.82
C LEU A 159 24.05 17.59 5.37
N GLY A 160 24.32 17.29 4.10
CA GLY A 160 25.42 17.93 3.38
C GLY A 160 24.89 19.25 2.87
N ASN A 161 25.34 20.35 3.48
CA ASN A 161 25.25 21.70 2.93
C ASN A 161 25.72 21.67 1.46
N TRP A 162 24.96 22.30 0.57
CA TRP A 162 25.30 23.19 -0.56
C TRP A 162 24.07 23.30 -1.48
#